data_AF-C7J1S4-F1
#
_entry.id   AF-C7J1S4-F1
#
_cell.length_a   1.000
_cell.length_b   1.000
_cell.length_c   1.000
_cell.angle_alpha   90.00
_cell.angle_beta   90.00
_cell.angle_gamma   90.00
#
_symmetry.space_group_name_H-M   'P 1'
#
loop_
_entity.id
_entity.type
_entity.pdbx_description
1 polymer ?
#
loop_
_entity_poly.entity_id
_entity_poly.type
_entity_poly.pdbx_seq_one_letter_code
_entity_poly.pdbx_strand_id
1 'polypeptide(L)'
;MSLSFISLFNSLLVTECLRNLTYSCCYCIPGLAQERGTISEDIVRNAFSATEEGFLSLVRRTHLIKPSIASIGSCCLVGIIWKGTLYLANLGDSRAVVGCLTGSNKIVAEQLTRDHNASMEEVRQELRSLHPDDSQIVVLKNGVWRIKGIIQVGKTFMECFCS
;
A
#
# COMPACT_ATOMS: atom_id res chain seq x y z
N MET A 1 -3.37 27.46 4.91
CA MET A 1 -3.37 26.14 5.59
C MET A 1 -2.42 25.23 4.84
N SER A 2 -1.43 24.64 5.51
CA SER A 2 -0.42 23.80 4.87
C SER A 2 -0.91 22.35 4.79
N LEU A 3 -0.86 21.78 3.59
CA LEU A 3 -0.97 20.35 3.35
C LEU A 3 0.42 19.74 3.49
N SER A 4 0.55 18.70 4.30
CA SER A 4 1.83 17.99 4.49
C SER A 4 1.67 16.56 4.04
N PHE A 5 2.48 16.15 3.05
CA PHE A 5 2.55 14.78 2.56
C PHE A 5 3.83 14.11 3.03
N ILE A 6 3.69 12.90 3.56
CA ILE A 6 4.81 12.02 3.87
C ILE A 6 4.54 10.71 3.12
N SER A 7 5.36 10.40 2.12
CA SER A 7 5.27 9.13 1.40
C SER A 7 6.54 8.32 1.62
N LEU A 8 6.37 7.05 1.95
CA LEU A 8 7.45 6.06 2.07
C LEU A 8 7.22 4.99 1.00
N PHE A 9 8.06 5.01 -0.02
CA PHE A 9 8.07 4.00 -1.07
C PHE A 9 9.21 3.02 -0.82
N ASN A 10 8.88 1.75 -0.59
CA ASN A 10 9.86 0.68 -0.54
C ASN A 10 9.70 -0.15 -1.82
N SER A 11 10.42 0.27 -2.87
CA SER A 11 10.34 -0.37 -4.18
C SER A 11 11.57 -1.21 -4.43
N LEU A 12 11.33 -2.50 -4.65
CA LEU A 12 12.39 -3.48 -4.80
C LEU A 12 12.76 -3.77 -6.25
N LEU A 13 12.49 -2.89 -7.26
CA LEU A 13 13.21 -2.82 -8.58
C LEU A 13 12.52 -2.10 -9.77
N VAL A 14 11.52 -1.21 -9.64
CA VAL A 14 10.96 -0.54 -10.85
C VAL A 14 10.82 0.97 -10.71
N THR A 15 11.73 1.69 -11.35
CA THR A 15 11.75 3.16 -11.54
C THR A 15 10.48 3.70 -12.20
N GLU A 16 9.77 2.87 -12.96
CA GLU A 16 8.53 3.23 -13.67
C GLU A 16 7.27 3.07 -12.80
N CYS A 17 7.24 2.06 -11.92
CA CYS A 17 6.22 1.94 -10.89
C CYS A 17 6.33 3.06 -9.88
N LEU A 18 7.56 3.36 -9.45
CA LEU A 18 7.87 4.51 -8.61
C LEU A 18 7.40 5.82 -9.25
N ARG A 19 7.58 6.02 -10.57
CA ARG A 19 7.09 7.21 -11.26
C ARG A 19 5.58 7.35 -11.21
N ASN A 20 4.81 6.29 -11.47
CA ASN A 20 3.34 6.36 -11.39
C ASN A 20 2.83 6.53 -9.95
N LEU A 21 3.46 5.84 -8.99
CA LEU A 21 3.18 5.98 -7.57
C LEU A 21 3.46 7.40 -7.06
N THR A 22 4.62 7.94 -7.41
CA THR A 22 5.03 9.31 -7.10
C THR A 22 4.09 10.32 -7.78
N TYR A 23 3.72 10.09 -9.05
CA TYR A 23 2.81 10.99 -9.76
C TYR A 23 1.44 11.05 -9.10
N SER A 24 0.81 9.91 -8.82
CA SER A 24 -0.52 9.87 -8.21
C SER A 24 -0.50 10.41 -6.78
N CYS A 25 0.43 9.94 -5.94
CA CYS A 25 0.44 10.31 -4.52
C CYS A 25 0.96 11.74 -4.27
N CYS A 26 1.96 12.20 -5.02
CA CYS A 26 2.57 13.51 -4.81
C CYS A 26 2.00 14.62 -5.69
N TYR A 27 1.22 14.31 -6.74
CA TYR A 27 0.61 15.33 -7.61
C TYR A 27 -0.92 15.24 -7.66
N CYS A 28 -1.51 14.05 -7.86
CA CYS A 28 -2.97 13.94 -7.97
C CYS A 28 -3.69 14.21 -6.64
N ILE A 29 -3.23 13.63 -5.52
CA ILE A 29 -3.87 13.85 -4.22
C ILE A 29 -3.78 15.33 -3.78
N PRO A 30 -2.62 16.02 -3.82
CA PRO A 30 -2.57 17.46 -3.52
C PRO A 30 -3.45 18.30 -4.46
N GLY A 31 -3.44 18.01 -5.77
CA GLY A 31 -4.26 18.72 -6.74
C GLY A 31 -5.76 18.60 -6.43
N LEU A 32 -6.23 17.39 -6.17
CA LEU A 32 -7.62 17.13 -5.79
C LEU A 32 -7.99 17.76 -4.44
N ALA A 33 -7.07 17.74 -3.47
CA ALA A 33 -7.27 18.38 -2.17
C ALA A 33 -7.40 19.90 -2.29
N GLN A 34 -6.59 20.51 -3.17
CA GLN A 34 -6.60 21.95 -3.43
C GLN A 34 -7.85 22.38 -4.21
N GLU A 35 -8.26 21.60 -5.22
CA GLU A 35 -9.47 21.87 -6.01
C GLU A 35 -10.76 21.72 -5.20
N ARG A 36 -10.87 20.66 -4.40
CA ARG A 36 -12.10 20.36 -3.63
C ARG A 36 -12.13 21.00 -2.25
N GLY A 37 -11.01 21.56 -1.78
CA GLY A 37 -10.88 22.15 -0.44
C GLY A 37 -11.00 21.14 0.71
N THR A 38 -10.99 19.84 0.40
CA THR A 38 -11.18 18.74 1.34
C THR A 38 -10.41 17.50 0.91
N ILE A 39 -10.05 16.67 1.88
CA ILE A 39 -9.57 15.31 1.68
C ILE A 39 -10.57 14.38 2.36
N SER A 40 -10.96 13.32 1.66
CA SER A 40 -11.79 12.25 2.20
C SER A 40 -11.10 10.91 1.96
N GLU A 41 -11.54 9.90 2.71
CA GLU A 41 -11.10 8.51 2.51
C GLU A 41 -11.27 8.08 1.04
N ASP A 42 -12.40 8.40 0.42
CA ASP A 42 -12.67 8.07 -0.98
C ASP A 42 -11.66 8.69 -1.95
N ILE A 43 -11.22 9.93 -1.71
CA ILE A 43 -10.21 10.59 -2.57
C ILE A 43 -8.90 9.83 -2.49
N VAL A 44 -8.44 9.50 -1.28
CA VAL A 44 -7.20 8.76 -1.09
C VAL A 44 -7.35 7.35 -1.69
N ARG A 45 -8.50 6.70 -1.48
CA ARG A 45 -8.79 5.35 -1.97
C ARG A 45 -8.76 5.31 -3.48
N ASN A 46 -9.43 6.26 -4.14
CA ASN A 46 -9.49 6.34 -5.60
C ASN A 46 -8.11 6.64 -6.21
N ALA A 47 -7.30 7.51 -5.59
CA ALA A 47 -5.94 7.77 -6.05
C ALA A 47 -5.05 6.52 -5.94
N PHE A 48 -5.19 5.75 -4.86
CA PHE A 48 -4.49 4.49 -4.67
C PHE A 48 -4.94 3.41 -5.66
N SER A 49 -6.24 3.23 -5.85
CA SER A 49 -6.81 2.30 -6.84
C SER A 49 -6.36 2.64 -8.26
N ALA A 50 -6.35 3.92 -8.64
CA ALA A 50 -5.87 4.37 -9.95
C ALA A 50 -4.38 4.07 -10.15
N THR A 51 -3.58 4.17 -9.09
CA THR A 51 -2.15 3.83 -9.10
C THR A 51 -1.94 2.34 -9.34
N GLU A 52 -2.70 1.50 -8.64
CA GLU A 52 -2.67 0.06 -8.82
C GLU A 52 -3.09 -0.35 -10.25
N GLU A 53 -4.19 0.19 -10.76
CA GLU A 53 -4.64 -0.08 -12.12
C GLU A 53 -3.61 0.37 -13.17
N GLY A 54 -2.97 1.52 -12.96
CA GLY A 54 -1.87 1.98 -13.80
C GLY A 54 -0.69 1.01 -13.82
N PHE A 55 -0.35 0.43 -12.67
CA PHE A 55 0.68 -0.60 -12.57
C PHE A 55 0.26 -1.91 -13.26
N LEU A 56 -0.95 -2.40 -13.01
CA LEU A 56 -1.46 -3.63 -13.66
C LEU A 56 -1.53 -3.48 -15.18
N SER A 57 -1.92 -2.31 -15.67
CA SER A 57 -1.91 -1.98 -17.09
C SER A 57 -0.51 -2.02 -17.69
N LEU A 58 0.51 -1.54 -16.97
CA LEU A 58 1.91 -1.63 -17.39
C LEU A 58 2.39 -3.09 -17.42
N VAL A 59 2.08 -3.88 -16.39
CA VAL A 59 2.43 -5.31 -16.35
C VAL A 59 1.78 -6.04 -17.53
N ARG A 60 0.48 -5.83 -17.78
CA ARG A 60 -0.24 -6.44 -18.91
C ARG A 60 0.41 -6.10 -20.26
N ARG A 61 0.88 -4.88 -20.46
CA ARG A 61 1.53 -4.47 -21.73
C ARG A 61 2.95 -5.03 -21.87
N THR A 62 3.69 -5.12 -20.77
CA THR A 62 5.13 -5.41 -20.82
C THR A 62 5.46 -6.88 -20.55
N HIS A 63 4.57 -7.66 -19.93
CA HIS A 63 4.87 -9.04 -19.51
C HIS A 63 5.25 -9.98 -20.67
N LEU A 64 4.70 -9.76 -21.88
CA LEU A 64 5.04 -10.58 -23.05
C LEU A 64 6.49 -10.35 -23.53
N ILE A 65 7.01 -9.14 -23.33
CA ILE A 65 8.35 -8.74 -23.76
C ILE A 65 9.37 -8.98 -22.64
N LYS A 66 8.95 -8.72 -21.40
CA LYS A 66 9.78 -8.88 -20.20
C LYS A 66 8.96 -9.58 -19.10
N PRO A 67 8.90 -10.93 -19.12
CA PRO A 67 8.11 -11.70 -18.16
C PRO A 67 8.46 -11.42 -16.69
N SER A 68 9.71 -11.02 -16.42
CA SER A 68 10.16 -10.68 -15.08
C SER A 68 9.36 -9.53 -14.46
N ILE A 69 8.71 -8.65 -15.25
CA ILE A 69 7.89 -7.56 -14.70
C ILE A 69 6.69 -8.07 -13.90
N ALA A 70 6.15 -9.25 -14.24
CA ALA A 70 5.05 -9.86 -13.52
C ALA A 70 5.46 -10.39 -12.13
N SER A 71 6.76 -10.60 -11.91
CA SER A 71 7.30 -11.01 -10.62
C SER A 71 7.75 -9.86 -9.74
N ILE A 72 7.71 -8.61 -10.25
CA ILE A 72 8.12 -7.44 -9.48
C ILE A 72 6.91 -6.81 -8.80
N GLY A 73 7.05 -6.53 -7.52
CA GLY A 73 6.10 -5.74 -6.73
C GLY A 73 6.76 -4.50 -6.13
N SER A 74 5.94 -3.61 -5.60
CA SER A 74 6.38 -2.49 -4.76
C SER A 74 5.49 -2.43 -3.55
N CYS A 75 6.08 -2.14 -2.39
CA CYS A 75 5.32 -1.72 -1.23
C CYS A 75 5.17 -0.19 -1.26
N CYS A 76 3.98 0.31 -0.93
CA CYS A 76 3.68 1.73 -0.90
C CYS A 76 2.98 2.07 0.40
N LEU A 77 3.54 3.01 1.15
CA LEU A 77 2.89 3.58 2.33
C LEU A 77 2.84 5.09 2.17
N VAL A 78 1.64 5.67 2.24
CA VAL A 78 1.43 7.12 2.17
C VAL A 78 0.70 7.59 3.41
N GLY A 79 1.25 8.62 4.04
CA GLY A 79 0.64 9.42 5.08
C GLY A 79 0.32 10.82 4.58
N ILE A 80 -0.91 11.28 4.81
CA ILE A 80 -1.39 12.59 4.40
C ILE A 80 -1.90 13.31 5.64
N ILE A 81 -1.34 14.47 5.95
CA ILE A 81 -1.82 15.30 7.05
C ILE A 81 -2.58 16.48 6.48
N TRP A 82 -3.88 16.55 6.76
CA TRP A 82 -4.75 17.61 6.30
C TRP A 82 -5.68 18.08 7.41
N LYS A 83 -5.59 19.38 7.74
CA LYS A 83 -6.41 20.03 8.78
C LYS A 83 -6.42 19.27 10.13
N GLY A 84 -5.28 18.71 10.52
CA GLY A 84 -5.12 17.96 11.77
C GLY A 84 -5.49 16.47 11.67
N THR A 85 -6.04 16.02 10.55
CA THR A 85 -6.36 14.60 10.32
C THR A 85 -5.23 13.91 9.57
N LEU A 86 -4.87 12.69 10.00
CA LEU A 86 -3.89 11.83 9.35
C LEU A 86 -4.60 10.72 8.56
N TYR A 87 -4.41 10.72 7.24
CA TYR A 87 -4.86 9.64 6.37
C TYR A 87 -3.68 8.72 6.08
N LEU A 88 -3.87 7.41 6.27
CA LEU A 88 -2.87 6.40 5.96
C LEU A 88 -3.39 5.43 4.91
N ALA A 89 -2.57 5.17 3.90
CA ALA A 89 -2.84 4.20 2.86
C ALA A 89 -1.61 3.33 2.66
N ASN A 90 -1.78 2.02 2.90
CA ASN A 90 -0.71 1.04 2.85
C ASN A 90 -1.03 -0.04 1.82
N LEU A 91 -0.13 -0.28 0.88
CA LEU A 91 -0.15 -1.38 -0.07
C LEU A 91 1.14 -2.17 0.12
N GLY A 92 1.13 -3.12 1.05
CA GLY A 92 2.24 -4.03 1.24
C GLY A 92 2.53 -4.31 2.72
N ASP A 93 3.79 -4.62 3.01
CA ASP A 93 4.30 -4.94 4.35
C ASP A 93 5.02 -3.77 5.03
N SER A 94 4.97 -2.57 4.41
CA SER A 94 5.36 -1.34 5.08
C SER A 94 4.48 -1.12 6.31
N ARG A 95 5.05 -0.53 7.36
CA ARG A 95 4.33 -0.22 8.60
C ARG A 95 4.42 1.26 8.93
N ALA A 96 3.28 1.86 9.28
CA ALA A 96 3.25 3.17 9.91
C ALA A 96 3.22 3.00 11.43
N VAL A 97 4.04 3.78 12.13
CA VAL A 97 4.09 3.81 13.60
C VAL A 97 4.11 5.27 14.02
N VAL A 98 3.26 5.66 14.96
CA VAL A 98 3.26 6.98 15.58
C VAL A 98 3.84 6.91 16.99
N GLY A 99 4.64 7.90 17.35
CA GLY A 99 5.14 8.08 18.70
C GLY A 99 4.24 9.03 19.48
N CYS A 100 3.60 8.54 20.53
CA CYS A 100 2.73 9.33 21.41
C CYS A 100 3.45 9.66 22.72
N LEU A 101 3.55 10.93 23.06
CA LEU A 101 4.06 11.35 24.37
C LEU A 101 2.97 11.14 25.42
N THR A 102 3.27 10.33 26.44
CA THR A 102 2.37 10.11 27.58
C THR A 102 2.65 11.12 28.69
N GLY A 103 1.69 11.32 29.60
CA GLY A 103 1.84 12.22 30.76
C GLY A 103 3.01 11.88 31.70
N SER A 104 3.68 10.74 31.51
CA SER A 104 4.89 10.33 32.24
C SER A 104 6.21 10.73 31.55
N ASN A 105 6.17 11.59 30.54
CA ASN A 105 7.32 11.92 29.68
C ASN A 105 7.91 10.70 28.92
N LYS A 106 7.14 9.61 28.82
CA LYS A 106 7.50 8.42 28.05
C LYS A 106 6.85 8.46 26.68
N ILE A 107 7.60 8.09 25.65
CA ILE A 107 7.09 7.90 24.29
C ILE A 107 6.61 6.45 24.15
N VAL A 108 5.36 6.28 23.73
CA VAL A 108 4.79 4.98 23.36
C VAL A 108 4.67 4.92 21.85
N ALA A 109 5.13 3.83 21.25
CA ALA A 109 4.99 3.58 19.82
C ALA A 109 3.68 2.82 19.55
N GLU A 110 2.82 3.38 18.71
CA GLU A 110 1.56 2.77 18.29
C GLU A 110 1.59 2.51 16.79
N GLN A 111 1.38 1.25 16.41
CA GLN A 111 1.33 0.84 15.00
C GLN A 111 -0.04 1.19 14.42
N LEU A 112 -0.05 1.93 13.32
CA LEU A 112 -1.25 2.47 12.69
C LEU A 112 -1.74 1.66 11.48
N THR A 113 -0.95 0.70 11.01
CA THR A 113 -1.27 -0.14 9.85
C THR A 113 -1.20 -1.60 10.25
N ARG A 114 -2.18 -2.41 9.87
CA ARG A 114 -2.10 -3.86 10.04
C ARG A 114 -1.20 -4.48 8.97
N ASP A 115 -0.47 -5.53 9.34
CA ASP A 115 0.30 -6.30 8.36
C ASP A 115 -0.69 -7.07 7.46
N HIS A 116 -0.38 -7.22 6.17
CA HIS A 116 -1.14 -8.09 5.28
C HIS A 116 -0.18 -9.01 4.52
N ASN A 117 0.21 -10.09 5.18
CA ASN A 117 1.24 -11.00 4.72
C ASN A 117 0.70 -12.43 4.69
N ALA A 118 1.06 -13.21 3.67
CA ALA A 118 0.74 -14.62 3.52
C ALA A 118 1.36 -15.51 4.62
N SER A 119 2.26 -14.99 5.44
CA SER A 119 2.68 -15.63 6.70
C SER A 119 1.56 -15.69 7.74
N MET A 120 0.54 -14.84 7.64
CA MET A 120 -0.65 -14.85 8.49
C MET A 120 -1.72 -15.78 7.90
N GLU A 121 -2.35 -16.61 8.73
CA GLU A 121 -3.32 -17.61 8.28
C GLU A 121 -4.58 -16.96 7.71
N GLU A 122 -5.03 -15.86 8.31
CA GLU A 122 -6.23 -15.13 7.91
C GLU A 122 -6.12 -14.65 6.45
N VAL A 123 -4.96 -14.10 6.10
CA VAL A 123 -4.65 -13.65 4.72
C VAL A 123 -4.60 -14.84 3.77
N ARG A 124 -4.07 -16.00 4.21
CA ARG A 124 -4.07 -17.21 3.37
C ARG A 124 -5.47 -17.70 3.08
N GLN A 125 -6.37 -17.65 4.08
CA GLN A 125 -7.75 -18.07 3.92
C GLN A 125 -8.53 -17.13 3.00
N GLU A 126 -8.36 -15.81 3.17
CA GLU A 126 -8.96 -14.81 2.28
C GLU A 126 -8.50 -14.99 0.82
N LEU A 127 -7.20 -15.16 0.59
CA LEU A 127 -6.66 -15.36 -0.75
C LEU A 127 -7.23 -16.62 -1.42
N ARG A 128 -7.40 -17.70 -0.66
CA ARG A 128 -8.02 -18.95 -1.13
C ARG A 128 -9.51 -18.75 -1.43
N SER A 129 -10.25 -18.00 -0.61
CA SER A 129 -11.69 -17.78 -0.85
C SER A 129 -11.94 -16.91 -2.08
N LEU A 130 -11.08 -15.92 -2.33
CA LEU A 130 -11.15 -15.06 -3.51
C LEU A 130 -10.72 -15.77 -4.80
N HIS A 131 -9.93 -16.84 -4.70
CA HIS A 131 -9.39 -17.59 -5.85
C HIS A 131 -9.59 -19.10 -5.68
N PRO A 132 -10.84 -19.60 -5.62
CA PRO A 132 -11.13 -21.01 -5.34
C PRO A 132 -10.54 -21.97 -6.38
N ASP A 133 -10.39 -21.52 -7.64
CA ASP A 133 -9.88 -22.33 -8.74
C ASP A 133 -8.36 -22.28 -8.90
N ASP A 134 -7.66 -21.38 -8.20
CA ASP A 134 -6.21 -21.24 -8.26
C ASP A 134 -5.55 -21.98 -7.08
N SER A 135 -5.33 -23.29 -7.26
CA SER A 135 -4.65 -24.12 -6.26
C SER A 135 -3.23 -23.66 -5.90
N GLN A 136 -2.63 -22.80 -6.73
CA GLN A 136 -1.29 -22.24 -6.53
C GLN A 136 -1.34 -20.83 -5.93
N ILE A 137 -2.51 -20.29 -5.57
CA ILE A 137 -2.64 -18.92 -5.08
C ILE A 137 -1.76 -18.65 -3.85
N VAL A 138 -1.62 -19.63 -2.95
CA VAL A 138 -0.77 -19.56 -1.75
C VAL A 138 -0.01 -20.87 -1.61
N VAL A 139 1.32 -20.81 -1.68
CA VAL A 139 2.21 -21.99 -1.61
C VAL A 139 3.31 -21.79 -0.59
N LEU A 140 3.68 -22.88 0.08
CA LEU A 140 4.83 -22.92 0.98
C LEU A 140 6.08 -23.23 0.16
N LYS A 141 7.04 -22.30 0.09
CA LYS A 141 8.29 -22.47 -0.66
C LYS A 141 9.47 -22.09 0.23
N ASN A 142 10.42 -23.01 0.39
CA ASN A 142 11.61 -22.83 1.25
C ASN A 142 11.26 -22.43 2.69
N GLY A 143 10.21 -23.03 3.27
CA GLY A 143 9.74 -22.73 4.63
C GLY A 143 8.96 -21.42 4.77
N VAL A 144 8.65 -20.75 3.66
CA VAL A 144 8.01 -19.43 3.66
C VAL A 144 6.74 -19.44 2.79
N TRP A 145 5.63 -18.94 3.33
CA TRP A 145 4.36 -18.83 2.60
C TRP A 145 4.40 -17.70 1.59
N ARG A 146 4.11 -18.01 0.32
CA ARG A 146 4.16 -17.07 -0.80
C ARG A 146 2.89 -17.14 -1.64
N ILE A 147 2.40 -15.97 -2.03
CA ILE A 147 1.37 -15.78 -3.04
C ILE A 147 1.94 -16.14 -4.41
N LYS A 148 1.32 -17.09 -5.10
CA LYS A 148 1.76 -17.67 -6.38
C LYS A 148 3.21 -18.17 -6.40
N GLY A 149 3.79 -18.42 -5.22
CA GLY A 149 5.19 -18.84 -5.08
C GLY A 149 6.23 -17.73 -5.28
N ILE A 150 5.78 -16.47 -5.42
CA ILE A 150 6.63 -15.33 -5.78
C ILE A 150 6.81 -14.37 -4.60
N ILE A 151 5.72 -13.80 -4.07
CA ILE A 151 5.78 -12.75 -3.03
C ILE A 151 5.11 -13.21 -1.75
N GLN A 152 5.49 -12.68 -0.58
CA GLN A 152 4.78 -12.99 0.67
C GLN A 152 3.63 -12.02 0.95
N VAL A 153 3.63 -10.86 0.31
CA VAL A 153 2.82 -9.71 0.73
C VAL A 153 1.51 -9.69 -0.05
N GLY A 154 0.38 -9.55 0.63
CA GLY A 154 -0.93 -9.31 0.01
C GLY A 154 -1.32 -7.84 0.07
N LYS A 155 -2.51 -7.49 -0.43
CA LYS A 155 -3.03 -6.11 -0.39
C LYS A 155 -3.57 -5.78 1.02
N THR A 156 -2.93 -4.87 1.74
CA THR A 156 -3.54 -4.26 2.94
C THR A 156 -4.54 -3.18 2.51
N PHE A 157 -5.70 -3.09 3.16
CA PHE A 157 -6.70 -2.06 2.88
C PHE A 157 -6.48 -0.82 3.76
N MET A 158 -6.89 0.35 3.25
CA MET A 158 -6.88 1.67 3.87
C MET A 158 -7.48 1.70 5.29
N GLU A 159 -6.75 2.28 6.25
CA GLU A 159 -7.24 2.59 7.60
C GLU A 159 -7.09 4.11 7.83
N CYS A 160 -8.20 4.84 7.96
CA CYS A 160 -8.19 6.25 8.37
C CYS A 160 -8.01 6.35 9.88
N PHE A 161 -7.01 7.12 10.33
CA PHE A 161 -6.78 7.36 11.76
C PHE A 161 -7.14 8.82 12.10
N CYS A 162 -8.23 8.99 12.85
CA CYS A 162 -8.59 10.29 13.42
C CYS A 162 -8.14 10.33 14.88
N SER A 163 -7.27 11.30 15.22
CA SER A 163 -7.04 11.73 16.61
C SER A 163 -7.67 13.10 16.82
#